data_AF-A0A966PY76-F1
#
_entry.id   AF-A0A966PY76-F1
#
_cell.length_a   1.000
_cell.length_b   1.000
_cell.length_c   1.000
_cell.angle_alpha   90.00
_cell.angle_beta   90.00
_cell.angle_gamma   90.00
#
_symmetry.space_group_name_H-M   'P 1'
#
loop_
_entity.id
_entity.type
_entity.pdbx_description
1 polymer ?
#
loop_
_entity_poly.entity_id
_entity_poly.type
_entity_poly.pdbx_seq_one_letter_code
_entity_poly.pdbx_strand_id
1 'polypeptide(L)'
;MPTYTYSCDTCNSDFELFFYIKDYVEKPVCVNCKSKKTHRSYISDVITQSASVRKMDSELKTLGDLAKRNSDRLSNDEKAHLHKKHNEYKDTQVEQDLLPKGMSRMKK
;
A
#
# COMPACT_ATOMS: atom_id res chain seq x y z
N MET A 1 -17.35 -3.31 5.34
CA MET A 1 -18.46 -4.26 5.60
C MET A 1 -18.34 -5.38 4.59
N PRO A 2 -18.36 -6.67 4.97
CA PRO A 2 -18.00 -7.73 4.05
C PRO A 2 -19.18 -8.08 3.14
N THR A 3 -19.15 -7.55 1.92
CA THR A 3 -19.83 -8.17 0.78
C THR A 3 -19.02 -9.36 0.32
N TYR A 4 -19.71 -10.42 -0.09
CA TYR A 4 -19.12 -11.67 -0.53
C TYR A 4 -19.59 -11.99 -1.94
N THR A 5 -18.64 -12.33 -2.81
CA THR A 5 -18.89 -12.66 -4.22
C THR A 5 -19.10 -14.16 -4.36
N TYR A 6 -20.19 -14.55 -5.02
CA TYR A 6 -20.53 -15.94 -5.31
C TYR A 6 -20.68 -16.16 -6.80
N SER A 7 -20.29 -17.34 -7.25
CA SER A 7 -20.41 -17.79 -8.63
C SER A 7 -21.31 -19.03 -8.67
N CYS A 8 -22.16 -19.12 -9.70
CA CYS A 8 -23.09 -20.22 -9.87
C CYS A 8 -22.67 -21.17 -11.01
N ASP A 9 -22.56 -22.47 -10.73
CA ASP A 9 -22.10 -23.47 -11.71
C ASP A 9 -23.14 -23.79 -12.79
N THR A 10 -24.42 -23.44 -12.58
CA THR A 10 -25.49 -23.77 -13.52
C THR A 10 -25.78 -22.66 -14.53
N CYS A 11 -25.57 -21.40 -14.15
CA CYS A 11 -25.83 -20.26 -15.03
C CYS A 11 -24.61 -19.38 -15.28
N ASN A 12 -23.46 -19.73 -14.69
CA ASN A 12 -22.19 -19.00 -14.79
C ASN A 12 -22.33 -17.50 -14.54
N SER A 13 -23.25 -17.11 -13.67
CA SER A 13 -23.41 -15.72 -13.25
C SER A 13 -22.80 -15.52 -11.89
N ASP A 14 -22.11 -14.39 -11.75
CA ASP A 14 -21.54 -13.90 -10.51
C ASP A 14 -22.53 -12.93 -9.86
N PHE A 15 -22.62 -13.00 -8.54
CA PHE A 15 -23.48 -12.12 -7.76
C PHE A 15 -22.87 -11.85 -6.39
N GLU A 16 -23.18 -10.68 -5.84
CA GLU A 16 -22.70 -10.26 -4.53
C GLU A 16 -23.81 -10.38 -3.49
N LEU A 17 -23.47 -10.92 -2.33
CA LEU A 17 -24.37 -10.97 -1.18
C LEU A 17 -23.73 -10.34 0.04
N PHE A 18 -24.57 -9.63 0.77
CA PHE A 18 -24.23 -9.09 2.06
C PHE A 18 -24.63 -10.08 3.15
N PHE A 19 -23.70 -10.40 4.04
CA PHE A 19 -23.96 -11.23 5.22
C PHE A 19 -23.40 -10.55 6.48
N TYR A 20 -24.17 -10.62 7.57
CA TYR A 20 -23.60 -10.47 8.90
C TYR A 20 -22.83 -11.74 9.24
N ILE A 21 -21.75 -11.62 10.04
CA ILE A 21 -20.93 -12.77 10.43
C ILE A 21 -21.76 -13.88 11.11
N LYS A 22 -22.81 -13.50 11.83
CA LYS A 22 -23.73 -14.44 12.50
C LYS A 22 -24.62 -15.23 11.52
N ASP A 23 -24.91 -14.65 10.37
CA ASP A 23 -25.86 -15.16 9.39
C ASP A 23 -25.15 -15.62 8.10
N TYR A 24 -23.86 -15.92 8.18
CA TYR A 24 -23.06 -16.33 7.03
C TYR A 24 -23.55 -17.67 6.49
N VAL A 25 -23.83 -17.70 5.18
CA VAL A 25 -24.26 -18.91 4.46
C VAL A 25 -23.19 -19.28 3.44
N GLU A 26 -22.57 -20.45 3.59
CA GLU A 26 -21.51 -20.92 2.66
C GLU A 26 -22.00 -21.13 1.22
N LYS A 27 -23.24 -21.57 1.06
CA LYS A 27 -23.83 -21.94 -0.24
C LYS A 27 -25.19 -21.28 -0.43
N PRO A 28 -25.23 -19.97 -0.71
CA PRO A 28 -26.48 -19.25 -0.91
C PRO A 28 -27.15 -19.66 -2.23
N VAL A 29 -28.47 -19.55 -2.28
CA VAL A 29 -29.22 -19.84 -3.51
C VAL A 29 -28.89 -18.79 -4.57
N CYS A 30 -28.65 -19.21 -5.81
CA CYS A 30 -28.37 -18.29 -6.91
C CYS A 30 -29.58 -17.36 -7.17
N VAL A 31 -29.31 -16.06 -7.30
CA VAL A 31 -30.34 -15.03 -7.56
C VAL A 31 -30.99 -15.22 -8.95
N ASN A 32 -30.23 -15.69 -9.94
CA ASN A 32 -30.69 -15.80 -11.32
C ASN A 32 -31.45 -17.11 -11.60
N CYS A 33 -30.88 -18.25 -11.21
CA CYS A 33 -31.41 -19.57 -11.57
C CYS A 33 -31.97 -20.39 -10.40
N LYS A 34 -31.93 -19.86 -9.17
CA LYS A 34 -32.38 -20.53 -7.93
C LYS A 34 -31.71 -21.88 -7.64
N SER A 35 -30.60 -22.18 -8.32
CA SER A 35 -29.78 -23.36 -8.05
C SER A 35 -29.08 -23.24 -6.70
N LYS A 36 -28.87 -24.38 -6.03
CA LYS A 36 -28.05 -24.52 -4.81
C LYS A 36 -26.57 -24.81 -5.12
N LYS A 37 -26.22 -24.97 -6.40
CA LYS A 37 -24.84 -25.17 -6.86
C LYS A 37 -24.16 -23.81 -7.04
N THR A 38 -23.74 -23.26 -5.91
CA THR A 38 -23.01 -22.00 -5.83
C THR A 38 -21.77 -22.21 -4.97
N HIS A 39 -20.71 -21.48 -5.30
CA HIS A 39 -19.48 -21.44 -4.53
C HIS A 39 -19.01 -20.00 -4.41
N ARG A 40 -18.26 -19.72 -3.35
CA ARG A 40 -17.71 -18.39 -3.10
C ARG A 40 -16.47 -18.16 -3.97
N SER A 41 -16.41 -17.03 -4.66
CA SER A 41 -15.22 -16.62 -5.42
C SER A 41 -14.29 -15.79 -4.54
N TYR A 42 -13.35 -16.47 -3.87
CA TYR A 42 -12.34 -15.80 -3.05
C TYR A 42 -11.43 -14.88 -3.85
N ILE A 43 -11.18 -15.21 -5.12
CA ILE A 43 -10.33 -14.39 -6.00
C ILE A 43 -10.99 -13.02 -6.20
N SER A 44 -12.28 -13.00 -6.52
CA SER A 44 -13.05 -11.76 -6.70
C SER A 44 -13.12 -10.94 -5.41
N ASP A 45 -13.29 -11.60 -4.27
CA ASP A 45 -13.29 -10.93 -2.96
C ASP A 45 -11.93 -10.29 -2.63
N VAL A 46 -10.83 -10.96 -2.95
CA VAL A 46 -9.47 -10.44 -2.66
C VAL A 46 -9.08 -9.30 -3.61
N ILE A 47 -9.56 -9.31 -4.86
CA ILE A 47 -9.30 -8.22 -5.81
C ILE A 47 -9.86 -6.88 -5.30
N THR A 48 -11.04 -6.89 -4.69
CA THR A 48 -11.66 -5.67 -4.14
C THR A 48 -11.03 -5.22 -2.82
N GLN A 49 -10.31 -6.11 -2.13
CA GLN A 49 -9.49 -5.74 -0.99
C GLN A 49 -8.30 -4.92 -1.48
N SER A 50 -8.34 -3.61 -1.22
CA SER A 50 -7.22 -2.69 -1.42
C SER A 50 -6.10 -2.98 -0.42
N ALA A 51 -5.48 -4.15 -0.53
CA ALA A 51 -4.26 -4.46 0.19
C ALA A 51 -3.15 -3.58 -0.37
N SER A 52 -2.31 -3.00 0.49
CA SER A 52 -1.09 -2.35 0.04
C SER A 52 -0.20 -3.41 -0.60
N VAL A 53 -0.20 -3.49 -1.93
CA VAL A 53 0.66 -4.42 -2.67
C VAL A 53 2.09 -3.95 -2.47
N ARG A 54 2.79 -4.58 -1.53
CA ARG A 54 4.24 -4.48 -1.47
C ARG A 54 4.74 -5.18 -2.71
N LYS A 55 5.41 -4.43 -3.58
CA LYS A 55 6.04 -4.98 -4.78
C LYS A 55 6.85 -6.23 -4.41
N MET A 56 6.87 -7.28 -5.22
CA MET A 56 7.81 -8.38 -4.99
C MET A 56 9.24 -7.96 -5.39
N ASP A 57 10.27 -8.76 -5.08
CA ASP A 57 11.66 -8.47 -5.50
C ASP A 57 11.80 -8.44 -7.02
N SER A 58 11.04 -9.28 -7.73
CA SER A 58 10.93 -9.29 -9.20
C SER A 58 10.27 -8.04 -9.79
N GLU A 59 9.56 -7.26 -8.98
CA GLU A 59 8.81 -6.07 -9.42
C GLU A 59 9.57 -4.76 -9.13
N LEU A 60 10.76 -4.84 -8.53
CA LEU A 60 11.65 -3.70 -8.31
C LEU A 60 12.31 -3.28 -9.62
N LYS A 61 11.65 -2.38 -10.37
CA LYS A 61 12.14 -1.91 -11.67
C LYS A 61 13.11 -0.74 -11.58
N THR A 62 13.12 -0.01 -10.46
CA THR A 62 13.89 1.24 -10.32
C THR A 62 14.78 1.23 -9.09
N LEU A 63 15.85 2.03 -9.13
CA LEU A 63 16.70 2.29 -7.96
C LEU A 63 15.90 2.92 -6.81
N GLY A 64 14.89 3.74 -7.12
CA GLY A 64 14.00 4.32 -6.12
C GLY A 64 13.16 3.27 -5.38
N ASP A 65 12.63 2.28 -6.11
CA ASP A 65 11.89 1.17 -5.50
C ASP A 65 12.79 0.33 -4.57
N LEU A 66 14.03 0.07 -4.98
CA LEU A 66 15.01 -0.65 -4.17
C LEU A 66 15.40 0.15 -2.91
N ALA A 67 15.65 1.45 -3.07
CA ALA A 67 15.96 2.35 -1.95
C ALA A 67 14.81 2.40 -0.93
N LYS A 68 13.56 2.48 -1.41
CA LYS A 68 12.37 2.46 -0.56
C LYS A 68 12.24 1.15 0.21
N ARG A 69 12.49 0.00 -0.43
CA ARG A 69 12.48 -1.29 0.27
C ARG A 69 13.53 -1.38 1.37
N ASN A 70 14.73 -0.88 1.08
CA ASN A 70 15.81 -0.87 2.07
C ASN A 70 15.50 0.08 3.23
N SER A 71 14.91 1.25 2.96
CA SER A 71 14.48 2.15 4.03
C SER A 71 13.32 1.59 4.84
N ASP A 72 12.35 0.91 4.23
CA ASP A 72 11.22 0.28 4.93
C ASP A 72 11.67 -0.79 5.95
N ARG A 73 12.85 -1.41 5.76
CA ARG A 73 13.45 -2.37 6.71
C ARG A 73 14.07 -1.73 7.94
N LEU A 74 14.38 -0.43 7.89
CA LEU A 74 14.99 0.28 9.00
C LEU A 74 13.95 0.69 10.04
N SER A 75 14.33 0.56 11.31
CA SER A 75 13.60 1.14 12.43
C SER A 75 13.57 2.68 12.33
N ASN A 76 12.63 3.31 13.02
CA ASN A 76 12.50 4.77 13.00
C ASN A 76 13.76 5.46 13.58
N ASP A 77 14.39 4.85 14.59
CA ASP A 77 15.60 5.39 15.23
C ASP A 77 16.78 5.36 14.25
N GLU A 78 16.96 4.26 13.51
CA GLU A 78 17.99 4.14 12.47
C GLU A 78 17.77 5.14 11.33
N LYS A 79 16.51 5.33 10.91
CA LYS A 79 16.16 6.34 9.90
C LYS A 79 16.53 7.75 10.36
N ALA A 80 16.19 8.10 11.60
CA ALA A 80 16.51 9.41 12.18
C ALA A 80 18.03 9.62 12.30
N HIS A 81 18.76 8.60 12.75
CA HIS A 81 20.22 8.65 12.85
C HIS A 81 20.89 8.84 11.50
N LEU A 82 20.49 8.08 10.48
CA LEU A 82 21.01 8.22 9.11
C LEU A 82 20.67 9.59 8.52
N HIS A 83 19.43 10.05 8.69
CA HIS A 83 19.02 11.37 8.23
C HIS A 83 19.87 12.47 8.86
N LYS A 84 20.11 12.40 10.18
CA LYS A 84 20.98 13.34 10.89
C LYS A 84 22.40 13.28 10.33
N LYS A 85 23.04 12.10 10.32
CA LYS A 85 24.41 11.92 9.82
C LYS A 85 24.62 12.49 8.40
N HIS A 86 23.64 12.33 7.52
CA HIS A 86 23.73 12.76 6.12
C HIS A 86 23.27 14.21 5.87
N ASN A 87 22.65 14.89 6.83
CA ASN A 87 22.18 16.28 6.64
C ASN A 87 22.74 17.25 7.68
N GLU A 88 23.39 16.78 8.75
CA GLU A 88 23.90 17.61 9.84
C GLU A 88 24.84 18.72 9.34
N TYR A 89 25.63 18.45 8.29
CA TYR A 89 26.51 19.44 7.66
C TYR A 89 25.75 20.63 7.03
N LYS A 90 24.50 20.45 6.61
CA LYS A 90 23.68 21.54 6.05
C LYS A 90 23.25 22.50 7.15
N ASP A 91 22.99 21.97 8.34
CA ASP A 91 22.62 22.76 9.51
C ASP A 91 23.83 23.44 10.15
N THR A 92 25.02 22.83 10.06
CA THR A 92 26.27 23.43 10.57
C THR A 92 26.87 24.49 9.65
N GLN A 93 26.56 24.50 8.36
CA GLN A 93 27.10 25.48 7.40
C GLN A 93 26.54 26.90 7.55
N VAL A 94 25.59 27.15 8.46
CA VAL A 94 25.14 28.50 8.79
C VAL A 94 26.29 29.36 9.36
N GLU A 95 27.32 28.76 9.95
CA GLU A 95 28.51 29.49 10.44
C GLU A 95 29.52 29.85 9.33
N GLN A 96 29.37 29.32 8.10
CA GLN A 96 30.26 29.62 6.97
C GLN A 96 29.67 30.61 5.97
N ASP A 97 28.61 31.33 6.34
CA ASP A 97 28.17 32.54 5.65
C ASP A 97 29.10 33.76 5.92
N LEU A 98 30.38 33.51 6.20
CA LEU A 98 31.43 34.51 6.01
C LEU A 98 31.55 34.73 4.50
N LEU A 99 30.81 35.72 3.99
CA LEU A 99 31.01 36.26 2.65
C LEU A 99 32.52 36.42 2.42
N PRO A 100 33.07 35.98 1.28
CA PRO A 100 34.47 36.20 0.96
C PRO A 100 34.85 37.67 1.21
N LYS A 101 36.05 37.92 1.76
CA LYS A 101 36.50 39.28 2.10
C LYS A 101 36.23 40.22 0.94
N GLY A 102 35.34 41.20 1.14
CA GLY A 102 34.97 42.20 0.14
C GLY A 102 33.54 42.08 -0.44
N MET A 103 32.77 41.03 -0.11
CA MET A 103 31.35 40.95 -0.46
C MET A 103 30.44 41.45 0.67
N SER A 104 29.40 42.21 0.31
CA SER A 104 28.32 42.61 1.22
C SER A 104 26.96 42.21 0.62
N ARG A 105 26.01 41.78 1.47
CA ARG A 105 24.65 41.45 1.03
C ARG A 105 23.87 42.74 0.72
N MET A 106 23.15 42.76 -0.39
CA MET A 106 22.21 43.86 -0.69
C MET A 106 21.11 43.92 0.37
N LYS A 107 20.86 45.10 0.91
CA LYS A 107 19.72 45.35 1.80
C LYS A 107 18.44 45.42 0.96
N LYS A 108 17.38 44.75 1.42
CA LYS A 108 16.04 44.95 0.88
C LYS A 108 15.54 46.36 1.20
#